data_AF-A0A9X5HDD4-F1
#
_entry.id   AF-A0A9X5HDD4-F1
#
_cell.length_a   1.000
_cell.length_b   1.000
_cell.length_c   1.000
_cell.angle_alpha   90.00
_cell.angle_beta   90.00
_cell.angle_gamma   90.00
#
_symmetry.space_group_name_H-M   'P 1'
#
loop_
_entity.id
_entity.type
_entity.pdbx_description
1 polymer ?
#
loop_
_entity_poly.entity_id
_entity_poly.type
_entity_poly.pdbx_seq_one_letter_code
_entity_poly.pdbx_strand_id
1 'polypeptide(L)'
;RLDAAADRAAALSARLPSAQPWPAELRNLLAHVLVRLGRRRDALEQFRLTGPYATSFPWDRDADDPLGRFLEVRQDVLLAVASGSESTGTDASGARSGGPGTERRGRPDPRDH
;
A
#
# COMPACT_ATOMS: atom_id res chain seq x y z
N ARG A 1 12.14 8.73 5.60
CA ARG A 1 12.57 7.74 6.63
C ARG A 1 11.40 6.87 7.10
N LEU A 2 10.24 7.47 7.42
CA LEU A 2 9.05 6.74 7.84
C LEU A 2 8.52 5.80 6.74
N ASP A 3 8.49 6.23 5.48
CA ASP A 3 8.02 5.42 4.36
C ASP A 3 8.83 4.13 4.19
N ALA A 4 10.15 4.25 4.13
CA ALA A 4 11.03 3.08 4.02
C ALA A 4 10.93 2.14 5.25
N ALA A 5 10.51 2.63 6.42
CA ALA A 5 10.22 1.78 7.57
C ALA A 5 8.84 1.10 7.43
N ALA A 6 7.84 1.82 6.94
CA ALA A 6 6.52 1.29 6.62
C ALA A 6 6.59 0.20 5.54
N ASP A 7 7.43 0.37 4.52
CA ASP A 7 7.66 -0.65 3.48
C ASP A 7 8.24 -1.94 4.07
N ARG A 8 9.25 -1.82 4.93
CA ARG A 8 9.84 -2.97 5.62
C ARG A 8 8.86 -3.65 6.55
N ALA A 9 8.04 -2.88 7.27
CA ALA A 9 7.00 -3.41 8.15
C ALA A 9 5.90 -4.12 7.37
N ALA A 10 5.48 -3.58 6.21
CA ALA A 10 4.51 -4.21 5.32
C ALA A 10 5.05 -5.53 4.74
N ALA A 11 6.31 -5.54 4.28
CA ALA A 11 6.98 -6.74 3.81
C ALA A 11 7.11 -7.81 4.90
N LEU A 12 7.37 -7.42 6.15
CA LEU A 12 7.36 -8.34 7.29
C LEU A 12 5.94 -8.87 7.56
N SER A 13 4.95 -7.98 7.65
CA SER A 13 3.55 -8.35 7.94
C SER A 13 2.97 -9.34 6.94
N ALA A 14 3.31 -9.20 5.65
CA ALA A 14 2.89 -10.08 4.57
C ALA A 14 3.41 -11.53 4.71
N ARG A 15 4.49 -11.74 5.49
CA ARG A 15 5.07 -13.06 5.76
C ARG A 15 4.46 -13.75 6.97
N LEU A 16 3.64 -13.04 7.75
CA LEU A 16 3.02 -13.56 8.97
C LEU A 16 1.63 -14.14 8.65
N PRO A 17 1.17 -15.20 9.35
CA PRO A 17 -0.18 -15.75 9.14
C PRO A 17 -1.27 -14.69 9.38
N SER A 18 -2.33 -14.69 8.59
CA SER A 18 -3.50 -13.83 8.80
C SER A 18 -4.33 -14.29 10.01
N ALA A 19 -5.09 -13.37 10.61
CA ALA A 19 -6.03 -13.68 11.70
C ALA A 19 -5.42 -14.49 12.86
N GLN A 20 -4.20 -14.14 13.27
CA GLN A 20 -3.60 -14.63 14.51
C GLN A 20 -3.49 -13.48 15.52
N PRO A 21 -3.59 -13.74 16.83
CA PRO A 21 -3.47 -12.69 17.84
C PRO A 21 -2.09 -12.00 17.86
N TRP A 22 -1.01 -12.78 17.73
CA TRP A 22 0.35 -12.28 17.96
C TRP A 22 0.88 -11.30 16.88
N PRO A 23 0.45 -11.33 15.60
CA PRO A 23 0.77 -10.28 14.63
C PRO A 23 -0.21 -9.09 14.64
N ALA A 24 -1.33 -9.19 15.37
CA ALA A 24 -2.41 -8.22 15.27
C ALA A 24 -1.99 -6.82 15.74
N GLU A 25 -1.20 -6.73 16.81
CA GLU A 25 -0.70 -5.45 17.34
C GLU A 25 0.21 -4.73 16.33
N LEU A 26 1.13 -5.47 15.71
CA LEU A 26 1.98 -4.95 14.62
C LEU A 26 1.13 -4.40 13.47
N ARG A 27 0.09 -5.16 13.07
CA ARG A 27 -0.81 -4.77 11.96
C ARG A 27 -1.67 -3.56 12.32
N ASN A 28 -2.14 -3.46 13.56
CA ASN A 28 -2.89 -2.31 14.05
C ASN A 28 -2.04 -1.03 14.03
N LEU A 29 -0.81 -1.12 14.53
CA LEU A 29 0.12 0.01 14.47
C LEU A 29 0.48 0.37 13.03
N LEU A 30 0.80 -0.61 12.19
CA LEU A 30 1.16 -0.37 10.80
C LEU A 30 -0.01 0.26 10.02
N ALA A 31 -1.24 -0.23 10.19
CA ALA A 31 -2.44 0.35 9.59
C ALA A 31 -2.59 1.82 9.98
N HIS A 32 -2.46 2.14 11.28
CA HIS A 32 -2.52 3.52 11.76
C HIS A 32 -1.45 4.42 11.13
N VAL A 33 -0.20 3.97 11.06
CA VAL A 33 0.88 4.74 10.43
C VAL A 33 0.63 4.96 8.94
N LEU A 34 0.18 3.92 8.21
CA LEU A 34 -0.11 4.02 6.78
C LEU A 34 -1.27 4.98 6.49
N VAL A 35 -2.31 5.00 7.34
CA VAL A 35 -3.39 6.01 7.26
C VAL A 35 -2.83 7.42 7.41
N ARG A 36 -1.96 7.65 8.40
CA ARG A 36 -1.33 8.96 8.63
C ARG A 36 -0.39 9.38 7.51
N LEU A 37 0.22 8.43 6.81
CA LEU A 37 1.03 8.66 5.61
C LEU A 37 0.18 8.86 4.33
N GLY A 38 -1.15 8.72 4.40
CA GLY A 38 -2.02 8.77 3.23
C GLY A 38 -1.93 7.54 2.32
N ARG A 39 -1.24 6.48 2.74
CA ARG A 39 -1.04 5.22 2.00
C ARG A 39 -2.24 4.28 2.16
N ARG A 40 -3.38 4.74 1.65
CA ARG A 40 -4.71 4.13 1.90
C ARG A 40 -4.82 2.68 1.44
N ARG A 41 -4.26 2.32 0.28
CA ARG A 41 -4.29 0.93 -0.23
C ARG A 41 -3.50 -0.03 0.66
N ASP A 42 -2.30 0.37 1.07
CA ASP A 42 -1.46 -0.43 1.97
C ASP A 42 -2.12 -0.58 3.35
N ALA A 43 -2.74 0.50 3.86
CA ALA A 43 -3.50 0.46 5.11
C ALA A 43 -4.69 -0.52 5.03
N LEU A 44 -5.43 -0.50 3.91
CA LEU A 44 -6.55 -1.41 3.67
C LEU A 44 -6.12 -2.87 3.71
N GLU A 45 -4.94 -3.19 3.17
CA GLU A 45 -4.40 -4.54 3.23
C GLU A 45 -4.10 -4.98 4.67
N GLN A 46 -3.52 -4.10 5.49
CA GLN A 46 -3.28 -4.42 6.90
C GLN A 46 -4.60 -4.66 7.66
N PHE A 47 -5.64 -3.85 7.41
CA PHE A 47 -6.96 -4.05 8.00
C PHE A 47 -7.57 -5.41 7.66
N ARG A 48 -7.35 -5.93 6.45
CA ARG A 48 -7.80 -7.27 6.05
C ARG A 48 -7.03 -8.37 6.78
N LEU A 49 -5.72 -8.20 6.95
CA LEU A 49 -4.84 -9.19 7.58
C LEU A 49 -5.02 -9.29 9.11
N THR A 50 -5.43 -8.21 9.78
CA THR A 50 -5.70 -8.21 11.23
C THR A 50 -6.84 -9.16 11.62
N GLY A 51 -7.85 -9.31 10.77
CA GLY A 51 -9.02 -10.13 11.08
C GLY A 51 -9.77 -9.59 12.32
N PRO A 52 -10.20 -10.45 13.27
CA PRO A 52 -11.03 -10.04 14.41
C PRO A 52 -10.26 -9.31 15.54
N TYR A 53 -8.93 -9.23 15.47
CA TYR A 53 -8.08 -8.75 16.58
C TYR A 53 -7.88 -7.23 16.58
N ALA A 54 -8.98 -6.51 16.46
CA ALA A 54 -9.05 -5.08 16.18
C ALA A 54 -9.26 -4.19 17.41
N THR A 55 -8.73 -4.58 18.58
CA THR A 55 -8.99 -3.88 19.85
C THR A 55 -7.73 -3.38 20.56
N SER A 56 -6.56 -3.68 20.04
CA SER A 56 -5.29 -3.27 20.64
C SER A 56 -4.81 -1.93 20.10
N PHE A 57 -3.77 -1.40 20.74
CA PHE A 57 -2.99 -0.27 20.28
C PHE A 57 -2.90 -0.14 18.74
N PRO A 58 -3.19 1.04 18.15
CA PRO A 58 -3.47 2.32 18.80
C PRO A 58 -4.94 2.62 19.09
N TRP A 59 -5.84 1.69 18.81
CA TRP A 59 -7.29 1.94 18.88
C TRP A 59 -7.79 2.06 20.32
N ASP A 60 -7.03 1.55 21.28
CA ASP A 60 -7.31 1.58 22.72
C ASP A 60 -6.85 2.85 23.45
N ARG A 61 -6.08 3.74 22.80
CA ARG A 61 -5.47 4.88 23.51
C ARG A 61 -6.43 6.00 23.87
N ASP A 62 -7.40 6.28 23.00
CA ASP A 62 -8.17 7.52 23.05
C ASP A 62 -9.68 7.30 22.82
N ALA A 63 -10.15 6.04 22.73
CA ALA A 63 -11.54 5.71 22.43
C ALA A 63 -12.14 4.81 23.51
N ASP A 64 -13.34 5.20 24.01
CA ASP A 64 -14.16 4.35 24.89
C ASP A 64 -14.62 3.07 24.17
N ASP A 65 -14.65 3.09 22.83
CA ASP A 65 -14.90 1.94 21.96
C ASP A 65 -13.75 1.75 20.94
N PRO A 66 -12.71 0.98 21.32
CA PRO A 66 -11.56 0.71 20.44
C PRO A 66 -11.95 -0.01 19.15
N LEU A 67 -12.94 -0.91 19.22
CA LEU A 67 -13.42 -1.63 18.04
C LEU A 67 -14.18 -0.69 17.11
N GLY A 68 -15.07 0.14 17.66
CA GLY A 68 -15.75 1.18 16.91
C GLY A 68 -14.78 2.11 16.19
N ARG A 69 -13.72 2.55 16.88
CA ARG A 69 -12.69 3.41 16.28
C ARG A 69 -11.95 2.74 15.12
N PHE A 70 -11.59 1.46 15.27
CA PHE A 70 -11.00 0.69 14.19
C PHE A 70 -11.92 0.61 12.96
N LEU A 71 -13.21 0.33 13.18
CA LEU A 71 -14.19 0.15 12.11
C LEU A 71 -14.45 1.46 11.35
N GLU A 72 -14.53 2.58 12.07
CA GLU A 72 -14.66 3.93 11.49
C GLU A 72 -13.50 4.23 10.53
N VAL A 73 -12.26 4.10 11.01
CA VAL A 73 -11.08 4.37 10.18
C VAL A 73 -10.98 3.40 9.00
N ARG A 74 -11.33 2.12 9.19
CA ARG A 74 -11.37 1.15 8.10
C ARG A 74 -12.39 1.55 7.03
N GLN A 75 -13.56 2.05 7.44
CA GLN A 75 -14.60 2.52 6.53
C GLN A 75 -14.15 3.75 5.75
N ASP A 76 -13.52 4.73 6.41
CA ASP A 76 -12.98 5.92 5.74
C ASP A 76 -11.93 5.56 4.68
N VAL A 77 -11.03 4.63 5.01
CA VAL A 77 -10.02 4.12 4.08
C VAL A 77 -10.67 3.39 2.90
N LEU A 78 -11.68 2.55 3.15
CA LEU A 78 -12.43 1.86 2.10
C LEU A 78 -13.07 2.86 1.14
N LEU A 79 -13.74 3.89 1.66
CA LEU A 79 -14.37 4.93 0.85
C LEU A 79 -13.35 5.71 0.04
N ALA A 80 -12.22 6.10 0.66
CA ALA A 80 -11.18 6.87 -0.03
C ALA A 80 -10.43 6.07 -1.10
N VAL A 81 -10.28 4.75 -0.93
CA VAL A 81 -9.77 3.86 -1.98
C VAL A 81 -10.79 3.72 -3.11
N ALA A 82 -12.09 3.58 -2.79
CA ALA A 82 -13.16 3.47 -3.78
C ALA A 82 -13.35 4.75 -4.60
N SER A 83 -13.16 5.93 -3.99
CA SER A 83 -13.25 7.23 -4.66
C SER A 83 -12.01 7.58 -5.48
N GLY A 84 -10.96 6.76 -5.46
CA GLY A 84 -9.69 7.06 -6.12
C GLY A 84 -8.97 8.28 -5.53
N SER A 85 -9.34 8.69 -4.32
CA SER A 85 -8.73 9.83 -3.62
C SER A 85 -7.38 9.39 -3.02
N GLU A 86 -6.42 9.14 -3.89
CA GLU A 86 -5.02 9.05 -3.49
C GLU A 86 -4.48 10.46 -3.42
N SER A 87 -3.91 10.83 -2.27
CA SER A 87 -3.12 12.06 -2.20
C SER A 87 -1.87 11.78 -3.02
N THR A 88 -1.89 12.19 -4.28
CA THR A 88 -0.70 12.27 -5.12
C THR A 88 0.28 13.20 -4.41
N GLY A 89 1.24 12.61 -3.70
CA GLY A 89 2.48 13.28 -3.38
C GLY A 89 3.20 13.54 -4.70
N THR A 90 2.90 14.67 -5.33
CA THR A 90 3.80 15.25 -6.32
C THR A 90 5.13 15.48 -5.61
N ASP A 91 6.18 14.80 -6.09
CA ASP A 91 7.50 15.38 -6.41
C ASP A 91 8.59 14.29 -6.47
N ALA A 92 8.75 13.68 -7.64
CA ALA A 92 10.05 13.25 -8.17
C ALA A 92 9.96 12.99 -9.69
N SER A 93 10.20 14.07 -10.46
CA SER A 93 11.02 14.14 -11.68
C SER A 93 11.07 12.89 -12.57
N GLY A 94 10.42 12.89 -13.74
CA GLY A 94 11.03 13.40 -14.97
C GLY A 94 11.69 12.22 -15.74
N ALA A 95 11.49 11.97 -17.02
CA ALA A 95 10.98 12.79 -18.08
C ALA A 95 10.81 11.89 -19.35
N ARG A 96 9.86 12.25 -20.22
CA ARG A 96 9.85 12.10 -21.71
C ARG A 96 9.92 10.67 -22.25
N SER A 97 8.81 10.14 -22.77
CA SER A 97 8.37 10.31 -24.17
C SER A 97 9.32 9.66 -25.19
N GLY A 98 8.84 8.53 -25.74
CA GLY A 98 8.93 8.23 -27.17
C GLY A 98 10.28 7.78 -27.73
N GLY A 99 10.39 6.48 -28.01
CA GLY A 99 11.30 5.96 -29.04
C GLY A 99 10.54 4.95 -29.90
N PRO A 100 10.26 5.22 -31.18
CA PRO A 100 9.54 4.30 -32.05
C PRO A 100 10.46 3.17 -32.54
N GLY A 101 9.83 2.04 -32.85
CA GLY A 101 10.48 0.86 -33.39
C GLY A 101 11.18 1.12 -34.72
N THR A 102 12.29 0.43 -34.93
CA THR A 102 12.83 0.21 -36.26
C THR A 102 12.94 -1.29 -36.49
N GLU A 103 11.99 -1.81 -37.26
CA GLU A 103 12.09 -3.09 -37.95
C GLU A 103 13.36 -3.10 -38.79
N ARG A 104 14.32 -3.96 -38.42
CA ARG A 104 15.44 -4.29 -39.30
C ARG A 104 15.03 -5.47 -40.18
N ARG A 105 14.17 -5.19 -41.16
CA ARG A 105 13.93 -6.08 -42.31
C ARG A 105 14.91 -5.69 -43.42
N GLY A 106 15.84 -6.58 -43.72
CA GLY A 106 16.73 -6.48 -44.88
C GLY A 106 17.18 -7.87 -45.30
N ARG A 107 16.36 -8.55 -46.11
CA ARG A 107 16.76 -9.72 -46.92
C ARG A 107 17.40 -9.22 -48.23
N PRO A 108 18.23 -10.04 -48.92
CA PRO A 108 19.25 -9.63 -49.89
C PRO A 108 18.77 -9.64 -51.35
N ASP A 109 19.58 -9.06 -52.25
CA ASP A 109 20.07 -9.55 -53.58
C ASP A 109 20.81 -8.39 -54.33
N PRO A 110 21.41 -8.51 -55.55
CA PRO A 110 22.18 -9.57 -56.22
C PRO A 110 23.61 -9.13 -56.64
N ARG A 111 24.33 -10.07 -57.25
CA ARG A 111 25.65 -10.03 -57.95
C ARG A 111 25.91 -8.77 -58.82
N ASP A 112 27.18 -8.36 -58.92
CA ASP A 112 27.91 -8.24 -60.19
C ASP A 112 29.42 -7.90 -59.98
N HIS A 113 30.25 -8.48 -60.85
CA HIS A 113 31.71 -8.38 -61.06
C HIS A 113 32.64 -9.33 -60.29
#